data_AF-A0A8B8FAG2-F1
#
_entry.id   AF-A0A8B8FAG2-F1
#
_cell.length_a   1.000
_cell.length_b   1.000
_cell.length_c   1.000
_cell.angle_alpha   90.00
_cell.angle_beta   90.00
_cell.angle_gamma   90.00
#
_symmetry.space_group_name_H-M   'P 1'
#
loop_
_entity.id
_entity.type
_entity.pdbx_description
1 polymer ?
#
loop_
_entity_poly.entity_id
_entity_poly.type
_entity_poly.pdbx_seq_one_letter_code
_entity_poly.pdbx_strand_id
1 'polypeptide(L)'
;MLDYEQAAINAVKKIFPQTEINGCFFHFCQSIWRHIQNTGLAVKYHENSEFALNIKMLNALAYVPPESVITAFEDLLQTDFYKEHETILTPLLDYFEDTWIGRISRNRQRRSPKFSIKLWNCYGLIKNDIPRTNNAIEGWHNSFKSILNAVHPSIWKFIDALKKEEKLNRVRIHQFIAGHDPKPKKKKKIQRFRIKNKKYL
;
A
#
# COMPACT_ATOMS: atom_id res chain seq x y z
N MET A 1 6.48 7.92 2.86
CA MET A 1 5.71 6.69 2.58
C MET A 1 6.46 5.86 1.57
N LEU A 2 6.63 4.56 1.81
CA LEU A 2 7.48 3.67 1.00
C LEU A 2 6.77 2.36 0.65
N ASP A 3 7.35 1.66 -0.30
CA ASP A 3 6.99 0.28 -0.65
C ASP A 3 7.66 -0.69 0.33
N TYR A 4 7.18 -1.93 0.36
CA TYR A 4 7.63 -2.95 1.31
C TYR A 4 8.93 -3.62 0.86
N GLU A 5 9.99 -2.82 0.72
CA GLU A 5 11.33 -3.25 0.37
C GLU A 5 12.28 -3.01 1.54
N GLN A 6 12.79 -4.11 2.12
CA GLN A 6 13.62 -4.04 3.32
C GLN A 6 14.89 -3.20 3.10
N ALA A 7 15.52 -3.34 1.93
CA ALA A 7 16.73 -2.58 1.58
C ALA A 7 16.46 -1.07 1.54
N ALA A 8 15.36 -0.65 0.89
CA ALA A 8 14.98 0.76 0.81
C ALA A 8 14.64 1.33 2.20
N ILE A 9 13.85 0.60 2.99
CA ILE A 9 13.50 1.01 4.36
C ILE A 9 14.77 1.16 5.21
N ASN A 10 15.68 0.19 5.14
CA ASN A 10 16.92 0.23 5.91
C ASN A 10 17.83 1.39 5.46
N ALA A 11 17.92 1.66 4.17
CA ALA A 11 18.69 2.78 3.63
C ALA A 11 18.15 4.13 4.14
N VAL A 12 16.83 4.33 4.09
CA VAL A 12 16.20 5.56 4.60
C VAL A 12 16.42 5.71 6.11
N LYS A 13 16.23 4.64 6.90
CA LYS A 13 16.51 4.69 8.36
C LYS A 13 17.96 5.01 8.67
N LYS A 14 18.89 4.52 7.85
CA LYS A 14 20.33 4.77 8.04
C LYS A 14 20.69 6.23 7.80
N ILE A 15 20.15 6.83 6.73
CA ILE A 15 20.49 8.21 6.34
C ILE A 15 19.64 9.24 7.10
N PHE A 16 18.38 8.91 7.40
CA PHE A 16 17.42 9.80 8.05
C PHE A 16 16.81 9.14 9.30
N PRO A 17 17.60 8.94 10.38
CA PRO A 17 17.19 8.15 11.53
C PRO A 17 15.98 8.71 12.30
N GLN A 18 15.75 10.02 12.21
CA GLN A 18 14.63 10.70 12.86
C GLN A 18 13.34 10.68 12.02
N THR A 19 13.39 10.21 10.77
CA THR A 19 12.22 10.23 9.89
C THR A 19 11.28 9.08 10.22
N GLU A 20 10.00 9.40 10.42
CA GLU A 20 8.95 8.39 10.49
C GLU A 20 8.66 7.81 9.10
N ILE A 21 8.87 6.51 8.97
CA ILE A 21 8.58 5.78 7.75
C ILE A 21 7.22 5.10 7.89
N ASN A 22 6.34 5.39 6.94
CA ASN A 22 5.05 4.75 6.77
C ASN A 22 5.04 3.91 5.49
N GLY A 23 4.45 2.73 5.53
CA GLY A 23 4.23 1.87 4.38
C GLY A 23 3.02 2.33 3.58
N CYS A 24 3.05 2.11 2.27
CA CYS A 24 1.91 2.43 1.40
C CYS A 24 0.78 1.40 1.59
N PHE A 25 -0.43 1.86 1.93
CA PHE A 25 -1.59 0.97 2.12
C PHE A 25 -1.95 0.20 0.83
N PHE A 26 -1.77 0.83 -0.33
CA PHE A 26 -2.01 0.16 -1.61
C PHE A 26 -1.07 -1.03 -1.81
N HIS A 27 0.22 -0.85 -1.54
CA HIS A 27 1.21 -1.92 -1.66
C HIS A 27 1.06 -3.00 -0.58
N PHE A 28 0.51 -2.66 0.58
CA PHE A 28 0.13 -3.63 1.61
C PHE A 28 -0.97 -4.57 1.09
N CYS A 29 -2.10 -3.99 0.65
CA CYS A 29 -3.19 -4.76 0.05
C CYS A 29 -2.74 -5.55 -1.18
N GLN A 30 -1.84 -4.99 -2.01
CA GLN A 30 -1.31 -5.68 -3.18
C GLN A 30 -0.41 -6.87 -2.81
N SER A 31 0.32 -6.79 -1.70
CA SER A 31 1.13 -7.90 -1.21
C SER A 31 0.26 -9.07 -0.76
N ILE A 32 -0.82 -8.78 -0.03
CA ILE A 32 -1.82 -9.78 0.38
C ILE A 32 -2.52 -10.37 -0.85
N TRP A 33 -2.91 -9.53 -1.82
CA TRP A 33 -3.52 -10.00 -3.07
C TRP A 33 -2.61 -10.94 -3.87
N ARG A 34 -1.32 -10.60 -4.02
CA ARG A 34 -0.35 -11.48 -4.69
C ARG A 34 -0.29 -12.84 -4.00
N HIS A 35 -0.34 -12.86 -2.67
CA HIS A 35 -0.34 -14.12 -1.93
C HIS A 35 -1.64 -14.91 -2.10
N ILE A 36 -2.82 -14.26 -2.10
CA ILE A 36 -4.11 -14.87 -2.44
C ILE A 36 -4.06 -15.53 -3.84
N GLN A 37 -3.40 -14.89 -4.81
CA GLN A 37 -3.22 -15.46 -6.14
C GLN A 37 -2.31 -16.70 -6.10
N ASN A 38 -1.19 -16.63 -5.39
CA ASN A 38 -0.22 -17.72 -5.30
C ASN A 38 -0.75 -18.95 -4.56
N THR A 39 -1.70 -18.78 -3.64
CA THR A 39 -2.33 -19.88 -2.91
C THR A 39 -3.55 -20.46 -3.63
N GLY A 40 -3.86 -20.00 -4.86
CA GLY A 40 -5.00 -20.50 -5.64
C GLY A 40 -6.37 -19.98 -5.18
N LEU A 41 -6.42 -19.08 -4.19
CA LEU A 41 -7.66 -18.55 -3.63
C LEU A 41 -8.33 -17.47 -4.51
N ALA A 42 -7.68 -17.02 -5.58
CA ALA A 42 -8.16 -15.93 -6.42
C ALA A 42 -9.54 -16.19 -7.06
N VAL A 43 -9.82 -17.43 -7.49
CA VAL A 43 -11.11 -17.79 -8.09
C VAL A 43 -12.22 -17.67 -7.05
N LYS A 44 -12.08 -18.33 -5.90
CA LYS A 44 -13.03 -18.26 -4.79
C LYS A 44 -13.23 -16.84 -4.27
N TYR A 45 -12.16 -16.04 -4.21
CA TYR A 45 -12.23 -14.63 -3.85
C TYR A 45 -13.04 -13.79 -4.85
N HIS A 46 -13.01 -14.13 -6.14
CA HIS A 46 -13.78 -13.41 -7.14
C HIS A 46 -15.23 -13.83 -7.21
N GLU A 47 -15.52 -15.12 -7.01
CA GLU A 47 -16.85 -15.69 -7.18
C GLU A 47 -17.70 -15.61 -5.91
N ASN A 48 -17.09 -15.62 -4.72
CA ASN A 48 -17.81 -15.55 -3.45
C ASN A 48 -17.53 -14.22 -2.73
N SER A 49 -18.55 -13.37 -2.67
CA SER A 49 -18.46 -12.03 -2.04
C SER A 49 -18.25 -12.06 -0.53
N GLU A 50 -18.82 -13.05 0.16
CA GLU A 50 -18.66 -13.23 1.60
C GLU A 50 -17.24 -13.69 1.94
N PHE A 51 -16.71 -14.64 1.18
CA PHE A 51 -15.31 -15.05 1.28
C PHE A 51 -14.38 -13.85 1.03
N ALA A 52 -14.65 -13.06 -0.01
CA ALA A 52 -13.88 -11.85 -0.30
C ALA A 52 -13.95 -10.81 0.82
N LEU A 53 -15.12 -10.66 1.46
CA LEU A 53 -15.32 -9.73 2.56
C LEU A 53 -14.49 -10.13 3.78
N ASN A 54 -14.56 -11.40 4.19
CA ASN A 54 -13.76 -11.91 5.31
C ASN A 54 -12.27 -11.76 5.05
N ILE A 55 -11.78 -12.12 3.86
CA ILE A 55 -10.37 -11.91 3.51
C ILE A 55 -9.96 -10.42 3.53
N LYS A 56 -10.87 -9.50 3.17
CA LYS A 56 -10.61 -8.05 3.29
C LYS A 56 -10.52 -7.57 4.73
N MET A 57 -11.02 -8.31 5.72
CA MET A 57 -10.83 -7.95 7.14
C MET A 57 -9.35 -7.97 7.53
N LEU A 58 -8.52 -8.82 6.91
CA LEU A 58 -7.05 -8.76 7.06
C LEU A 58 -6.49 -7.39 6.64
N ASN A 59 -7.01 -6.80 5.55
CA ASN A 59 -6.60 -5.46 5.13
C ASN A 59 -7.10 -4.38 6.10
N ALA A 60 -8.28 -4.60 6.70
CA ALA A 60 -8.91 -3.66 7.62
C ALA A 60 -8.14 -3.53 8.94
N LEU A 61 -7.32 -4.52 9.32
CA LEU A 61 -6.42 -4.45 10.47
C LEU A 61 -5.46 -3.25 10.41
N ALA A 62 -5.19 -2.71 9.21
CA ALA A 62 -4.39 -1.49 9.08
C ALA A 62 -5.05 -0.27 9.73
N TYR A 63 -6.35 -0.31 10.01
CA TYR A 63 -7.09 0.79 10.61
C TYR A 63 -7.42 0.56 12.08
N VAL A 64 -7.02 -0.57 12.66
CA VAL A 64 -7.15 -0.84 14.10
C VAL A 64 -6.03 -0.07 14.83
N PRO A 65 -6.28 0.47 16.03
CA PRO A 65 -5.20 1.04 16.85
C PRO A 65 -4.02 0.06 16.97
N PRO A 66 -2.76 0.48 16.77
CA PRO A 66 -1.60 -0.43 16.70
C PRO A 66 -1.48 -1.41 17.87
N GLU A 67 -1.83 -0.97 19.07
CA GLU A 67 -1.85 -1.73 20.32
C GLU A 67 -2.89 -2.86 20.34
N SER A 68 -3.99 -2.71 19.58
CA SER A 68 -5.09 -3.67 19.51
C SER A 68 -5.02 -4.57 18.27
N VAL A 69 -4.07 -4.35 17.35
CA VAL A 69 -3.98 -5.10 16.09
C VAL A 69 -3.81 -6.60 16.32
N ILE A 70 -2.96 -7.00 17.28
CA ILE A 70 -2.70 -8.41 17.56
C ILE A 70 -3.97 -9.09 18.08
N THR A 71 -4.63 -8.47 19.06
CA THR A 71 -5.89 -8.97 19.63
C THR A 71 -6.98 -9.04 18.56
N ALA A 72 -7.15 -7.99 17.75
CA ALA A 72 -8.13 -7.99 16.67
C ALA A 72 -7.86 -9.08 15.60
N PHE A 73 -6.59 -9.39 15.33
CA PHE A 73 -6.22 -10.50 14.46
C PHE A 73 -6.57 -11.85 15.10
N GLU A 74 -6.24 -12.05 16.37
CA GLU A 74 -6.56 -13.28 17.12
C GLU A 74 -8.08 -13.50 17.21
N ASP A 75 -8.86 -12.45 17.51
CA ASP A 75 -10.32 -12.49 17.54
C ASP A 75 -10.91 -12.83 16.16
N LEU A 76 -10.33 -12.28 15.09
CA LEU A 76 -10.73 -12.58 13.72
C LEU A 76 -10.57 -14.06 13.39
N LEU A 77 -9.46 -14.68 13.82
CA LEU A 77 -9.22 -16.12 13.65
C LEU A 77 -10.21 -16.99 14.44
N GLN A 78 -10.86 -16.44 15.48
CA GLN A 78 -11.86 -17.16 16.27
C GLN A 78 -13.27 -17.16 15.67
N THR A 79 -13.51 -16.37 14.62
CA THR A 79 -14.80 -16.35 13.92
C THR A 79 -15.06 -17.66 13.18
N ASP A 80 -16.34 -18.01 13.01
CA ASP A 80 -16.76 -19.26 12.36
C ASP A 80 -16.18 -19.39 10.95
N PHE A 81 -16.16 -18.29 10.17
CA PHE A 81 -15.59 -18.28 8.83
C PHE A 81 -14.13 -18.77 8.80
N TYR A 82 -13.28 -18.26 9.69
CA TYR A 82 -11.85 -18.61 9.69
C TYR A 82 -11.61 -20.03 10.22
N LYS A 83 -12.42 -20.50 11.16
CA LYS A 83 -12.40 -21.88 11.66
C LYS A 83 -12.82 -22.88 10.59
N GLU A 84 -13.94 -22.63 9.91
CA GLU A 84 -14.46 -23.49 8.84
C GLU A 84 -13.50 -23.58 7.64
N HIS A 85 -12.77 -22.49 7.37
CA HIS A 85 -11.85 -22.39 6.24
C HIS A 85 -10.37 -22.54 6.62
N GLU A 86 -10.07 -23.01 7.84
CA GLU A 86 -8.70 -23.08 8.38
C GLU A 86 -7.73 -23.72 7.38
N THR A 87 -8.09 -24.91 6.87
CA THR A 87 -7.24 -25.71 5.98
C THR A 87 -6.86 -24.98 4.68
N ILE A 88 -7.79 -24.25 4.07
CA ILE A 88 -7.52 -23.53 2.82
C ILE A 88 -6.85 -22.17 3.07
N LEU A 89 -7.03 -21.60 4.26
CA LEU A 89 -6.49 -20.30 4.63
C LEU A 89 -5.11 -20.39 5.27
N THR A 90 -4.69 -21.55 5.79
CA THR A 90 -3.37 -21.73 6.44
C THR A 90 -2.23 -21.09 5.65
N PRO A 91 -2.07 -21.32 4.33
CA PRO A 91 -0.94 -20.73 3.60
C PRO A 91 -0.97 -19.19 3.53
N LEU A 92 -2.17 -18.60 3.55
CA LEU A 92 -2.34 -17.14 3.57
C LEU A 92 -2.12 -16.57 4.96
N LEU A 93 -2.65 -17.23 6.00
CA LEU A 93 -2.51 -16.83 7.39
C LEU A 93 -1.07 -16.93 7.86
N ASP A 94 -0.37 -18.00 7.51
CA ASP A 94 1.05 -18.19 7.78
C ASP A 94 1.89 -17.04 7.21
N TYR A 95 1.65 -16.70 5.94
CA TYR A 95 2.29 -15.55 5.31
C TYR A 95 1.95 -14.24 6.03
N PHE A 96 0.68 -14.06 6.40
CA PHE A 96 0.22 -12.83 7.03
C PHE A 96 0.85 -12.65 8.42
N GLU A 97 0.90 -13.73 9.20
CA GLU A 97 1.60 -13.76 10.48
C GLU A 97 3.09 -13.48 10.30
N ASP A 98 3.81 -14.23 9.48
CA ASP A 98 5.27 -14.04 9.33
C ASP A 98 5.64 -12.63 8.84
N THR A 99 4.79 -12.05 7.98
CA THR A 99 5.09 -10.77 7.33
C THR A 99 4.65 -9.56 8.14
N TRP A 100 3.48 -9.62 8.78
CA TRP A 100 2.78 -8.42 9.30
C TRP A 100 2.52 -8.43 10.81
N ILE A 101 2.31 -9.61 11.43
CA ILE A 101 1.91 -9.74 12.86
C ILE A 101 3.04 -10.30 13.74
N GLY A 102 3.74 -11.32 13.24
CA GLY A 102 4.81 -12.09 13.87
C GLY A 102 4.27 -13.31 14.62
N ARG A 103 4.81 -14.51 14.45
CA ARG A 103 4.27 -15.73 15.11
C ARG A 103 4.63 -15.85 16.59
N ILE A 104 3.79 -16.56 17.36
CA ILE A 104 4.11 -16.97 18.73
C ILE A 104 5.16 -18.09 18.69
N SER A 105 6.30 -17.87 19.34
CA SER A 105 7.36 -18.87 19.51
C SER A 105 6.99 -19.89 20.60
N ARG A 106 7.71 -21.03 20.65
CA ARG A 106 7.56 -22.07 21.69
C ARG A 106 7.63 -21.50 23.12
N ASN A 107 8.38 -20.43 23.32
CA ASN A 107 8.55 -19.77 24.62
C ASN A 107 7.42 -18.76 24.93
N ARG A 108 6.28 -18.80 24.21
CA ARG A 108 5.14 -17.87 24.30
C ARG A 108 5.47 -16.40 24.02
N GLN A 109 6.65 -16.12 23.45
CA GLN A 109 7.02 -14.80 22.98
C GLN A 109 6.68 -14.65 21.50
N ARG A 110 6.05 -13.53 21.12
CA ARG A 110 5.77 -13.20 19.73
C ARG A 110 7.05 -12.72 19.05
N ARG A 111 7.41 -13.35 17.92
CA ARG A 111 8.56 -12.94 17.10
C ARG A 111 8.25 -11.61 16.41
N SER A 112 9.29 -10.84 16.12
CA SER A 112 9.12 -9.63 15.31
C SER A 112 8.69 -10.01 13.88
N PRO A 113 7.62 -9.40 13.34
CA PRO A 113 7.26 -9.57 11.93
C PRO A 113 8.33 -8.97 11.01
N LYS A 114 8.32 -9.41 9.75
CA LYS A 114 9.19 -8.81 8.72
C LYS A 114 8.99 -7.30 8.59
N PHE A 115 7.74 -6.84 8.67
CA PHE A 115 7.37 -5.42 8.70
C PHE A 115 6.59 -5.13 9.98
N SER A 116 7.07 -4.18 10.79
CA SER A 116 6.44 -3.85 12.07
C SER A 116 5.03 -3.28 11.90
N ILE A 117 4.15 -3.50 12.88
CA ILE A 117 2.77 -2.98 12.88
C ILE A 117 2.75 -1.47 12.67
N LYS A 118 3.60 -0.71 13.37
CA LYS A 118 3.72 0.75 13.20
C LYS A 118 4.00 1.16 11.74
N LEU A 119 4.73 0.34 10.96
CA LEU A 119 5.07 0.67 9.58
C LEU A 119 3.85 0.60 8.65
N TRP A 120 3.05 -0.47 8.72
CA TRP A 120 1.95 -0.69 7.75
C TRP A 120 0.59 -0.17 8.24
N ASN A 121 0.48 0.17 9.52
CA ASN A 121 -0.75 0.70 10.11
C ASN A 121 -1.06 2.13 9.62
N CYS A 122 -2.34 2.40 9.40
CA CYS A 122 -2.90 3.62 8.86
C CYS A 122 -3.76 4.39 9.88
N TYR A 123 -3.97 3.89 11.10
CA TYR A 123 -4.81 4.53 12.12
C TYR A 123 -4.35 5.96 12.42
N GLY A 124 -3.06 6.12 12.73
CA GLY A 124 -2.45 7.43 12.96
C GLY A 124 -2.46 8.33 11.71
N LEU A 125 -2.34 7.75 10.52
CA LEU A 125 -2.38 8.51 9.26
C LEU A 125 -3.75 9.13 9.04
N ILE A 126 -4.83 8.39 9.28
CA ILE A 126 -6.19 8.92 9.16
C ILE A 126 -6.43 10.01 10.20
N LYS A 127 -6.06 9.76 11.46
CA LYS A 127 -6.26 10.72 12.55
C LYS A 127 -5.59 12.07 12.28
N ASN A 128 -4.45 12.05 11.59
CA ASN A 128 -3.65 13.24 11.29
C ASN A 128 -3.87 13.77 9.85
N ASP A 129 -4.86 13.27 9.12
CA ASP A 129 -5.13 13.61 7.71
C ASP A 129 -3.91 13.45 6.77
N ILE A 130 -3.05 12.46 7.07
CA ILE A 130 -1.87 12.14 6.27
C ILE A 130 -2.25 11.14 5.17
N PRO A 131 -1.82 11.35 3.91
CA PRO A 131 -2.09 10.41 2.83
C PRO A 131 -1.54 8.99 3.11
N ARG A 132 -2.40 7.99 2.98
CA ARG A 132 -2.07 6.54 3.11
C ARG A 132 -1.62 5.86 1.82
N THR A 133 -1.63 6.59 0.71
CA THR A 133 -1.21 6.10 -0.61
C THR A 133 -0.34 7.13 -1.30
N ASN A 134 0.60 6.67 -2.12
CA ASN A 134 1.47 7.50 -2.97
C ASN A 134 0.77 7.92 -4.29
N ASN A 135 -0.57 7.90 -4.37
CA ASN A 135 -1.35 8.19 -5.59
C ASN A 135 -0.97 9.51 -6.29
N ALA A 136 -0.65 10.55 -5.52
CA ALA A 136 -0.23 11.84 -6.08
C ALA A 136 1.11 11.71 -6.82
N ILE A 137 2.05 10.97 -6.23
CA ILE A 137 3.36 10.66 -6.80
C ILE A 137 3.16 9.79 -8.04
N GLU A 138 2.40 8.70 -7.97
CA GLU A 138 2.11 7.87 -9.15
C GLU A 138 1.44 8.67 -10.28
N GLY A 139 0.52 9.57 -9.95
CA GLY A 139 -0.11 10.48 -10.90
C GLY A 139 0.90 11.37 -11.61
N TRP A 140 1.86 11.91 -10.86
CA TRP A 140 2.97 12.68 -11.40
C TRP A 140 3.87 11.81 -12.30
N HIS A 141 4.31 10.63 -11.84
CA HIS A 141 5.13 9.72 -12.64
C HIS A 141 4.47 9.33 -13.97
N ASN A 142 3.16 9.02 -13.96
CA ASN A 142 2.44 8.71 -15.20
C ASN A 142 2.37 9.91 -16.14
N SER A 143 2.17 11.11 -15.61
CA SER A 143 2.14 12.35 -16.40
C SER A 143 3.52 12.65 -16.99
N PHE A 144 4.56 12.51 -16.19
CA PHE A 144 5.94 12.72 -16.61
C PHE A 144 6.39 11.70 -17.66
N LYS A 145 6.04 10.42 -17.48
CA LYS A 145 6.26 9.38 -18.50
C LYS A 145 5.55 9.71 -19.82
N SER A 146 4.34 10.25 -19.74
CA SER A 146 3.61 10.74 -20.92
C SER A 146 4.33 11.90 -21.62
N ILE A 147 4.98 12.81 -20.88
CA ILE A 147 5.77 13.91 -21.44
C ILE A 147 7.03 13.38 -22.14
N LEU A 148 7.69 12.38 -21.55
CA LEU A 148 8.89 11.78 -22.12
C LEU A 148 8.58 11.02 -23.43
N ASN A 149 7.43 10.35 -23.51
CA ASN A 149 6.96 9.56 -24.64
C ASN A 149 8.05 8.63 -25.23
N ALA A 150 8.83 8.00 -24.36
CA ALA A 150 9.91 7.10 -24.72
C ALA A 150 10.14 6.08 -23.61
N VAL A 151 10.50 4.85 -23.98
CA VAL A 151 10.88 3.80 -23.01
C VAL A 151 12.29 4.07 -22.47
N HIS A 152 13.21 4.46 -23.35
CA HIS A 152 14.59 4.85 -23.00
C HIS A 152 14.90 6.25 -23.60
N PRO A 153 14.52 7.35 -22.92
CA PRO A 153 14.81 8.69 -23.40
C PRO A 153 16.32 8.97 -23.32
N SER A 154 16.85 9.70 -24.32
CA SER A 154 18.19 10.26 -24.22
C SER A 154 18.25 11.31 -23.11
N ILE A 155 19.45 11.59 -22.60
CA ILE A 155 19.66 12.62 -21.58
C ILE A 155 19.09 13.98 -22.00
N TRP A 156 19.18 14.33 -23.29
CA TRP A 156 18.62 15.55 -23.86
C TRP A 156 17.09 15.57 -23.80
N LYS A 157 16.42 14.49 -24.22
CA LYS A 157 14.96 14.36 -24.11
C LYS A 157 14.50 14.44 -22.65
N PHE A 158 15.27 13.87 -21.73
CA PHE A 158 14.99 13.93 -20.30
C PHE A 158 15.10 15.37 -19.76
N ILE A 159 16.18 16.08 -20.09
CA ILE A 159 16.37 17.49 -19.71
C ILE A 159 15.23 18.36 -20.26
N ASP A 160 14.83 18.16 -21.52
CA ASP A 160 13.73 18.92 -22.11
C ASP A 160 12.39 18.63 -21.44
N ALA A 161 12.15 17.38 -21.03
CA ALA A 161 10.97 17.02 -20.24
C ALA A 161 10.98 17.71 -18.86
N LEU A 162 12.13 17.76 -18.18
CA LEU A 162 12.27 18.48 -16.91
C LEU A 162 12.00 19.98 -17.07
N LYS A 163 12.53 20.61 -18.12
CA LYS A 163 12.26 22.03 -18.42
C LYS A 163 10.77 22.28 -18.66
N LYS A 164 10.07 21.39 -19.36
CA LYS A 164 8.62 21.48 -19.56
C LYS A 164 7.85 21.35 -18.24
N GLU A 165 8.23 20.41 -17.39
CA GLU A 165 7.61 20.20 -16.08
C GLU A 165 7.81 21.42 -15.15
N GLU A 166 9.01 22.00 -15.12
CA GLU A 166 9.30 23.24 -14.39
C GLU A 166 8.39 24.38 -14.87
N LYS A 167 8.31 24.58 -16.19
CA LYS A 167 7.51 25.66 -16.77
C LYS A 167 6.02 25.52 -16.41
N LEU A 168 5.50 24.29 -16.44
CA LEU A 168 4.11 23.99 -16.04
C LEU A 168 3.87 24.27 -14.55
N ASN A 169 4.79 23.85 -13.67
CA ASN A 169 4.66 24.09 -12.24
C ASN A 169 4.80 25.56 -11.88
N ARG A 170 5.69 26.31 -12.55
CA ARG A 170 5.80 27.75 -12.40
C ARG A 170 4.48 28.45 -12.74
N VAL A 171 3.82 28.08 -13.85
CA VAL A 171 2.50 28.63 -14.20
C VAL A 171 1.45 28.32 -13.12
N ARG A 172 1.42 27.09 -12.60
CA ARG A 172 0.49 26.70 -11.52
C ARG A 172 0.71 27.50 -10.24
N ILE A 173 1.97 27.73 -9.86
CA ILE A 173 2.33 28.52 -8.68
C ILE A 173 1.86 29.98 -8.85
N HIS A 174 2.12 30.59 -10.01
CA HIS A 174 1.66 31.96 -10.27
C HIS A 174 0.12 32.07 -10.26
N GLN A 175 -0.59 31.09 -10.81
CA GLN A 175 -2.06 31.05 -10.74
C GLN A 175 -2.55 30.96 -9.30
N PHE A 176 -1.93 30.10 -8.49
CA PHE A 176 -2.27 29.95 -7.07
C PHE A 176 -2.01 31.24 -6.29
N ILE A 177 -0.85 31.88 -6.49
CA ILE A 177 -0.51 33.17 -5.86
C ILE A 177 -1.50 34.27 -6.27
N ALA A 178 -1.96 34.25 -7.52
CA ALA A 178 -2.98 35.17 -8.02
C ALA A 178 -4.41 34.87 -7.51
N GLY A 179 -4.58 33.90 -6.60
CA GLY A 179 -5.88 33.55 -6.01
C GLY A 179 -6.77 32.72 -6.92
N HIS A 180 -6.25 32.19 -8.04
CA HIS A 180 -7.01 31.24 -8.84
C HIS A 180 -7.03 29.87 -8.15
N ASP A 181 -8.24 29.33 -7.98
CA ASP A 181 -8.39 27.97 -7.49
C ASP A 181 -7.75 26.95 -8.43
N PRO A 182 -7.06 25.93 -7.89
CA PRO A 182 -6.57 24.83 -8.70
C PRO A 182 -7.74 24.17 -9.41
N LYS A 183 -7.61 23.96 -10.72
CA LYS A 183 -8.65 23.31 -11.53
C LYS A 183 -9.07 21.99 -10.84
N PRO A 184 -10.38 21.76 -10.62
CA PRO A 184 -10.84 20.57 -9.94
C PRO A 184 -10.34 19.34 -10.67
N LYS A 185 -9.66 18.43 -9.94
CA LYS A 185 -9.24 17.15 -10.50
C LYS A 185 -10.50 16.45 -11.03
N LYS A 186 -10.52 16.06 -12.31
CA LYS A 186 -11.61 15.22 -12.85
C LYS A 186 -11.77 14.02 -11.92
N LYS A 187 -12.94 13.89 -11.28
CA LYS A 187 -13.28 12.72 -10.46
C LYS A 187 -13.14 11.49 -11.37
N LYS A 188 -12.08 10.70 -11.20
CA LYS A 188 -12.08 9.33 -11.73
C LYS A 188 -13.26 8.66 -11.04
N LYS A 189 -14.24 8.17 -11.82
CA LYS A 189 -15.27 7.25 -11.30
C LYS A 189 -14.53 6.24 -10.42
N ILE A 190 -14.98 6.06 -9.18
CA ILE A 190 -14.49 4.99 -8.31
C ILE A 190 -14.83 3.68 -9.05
N GLN A 191 -13.91 3.20 -9.87
CA GLN A 191 -13.92 1.81 -10.32
C GLN A 191 -13.66 1.03 -9.04
N ARG A 192 -14.72 0.37 -8.54
CA ARG A 192 -14.65 -0.70 -7.54
C ARG A 192 -13.31 -1.41 -7.67
N PHE A 193 -12.54 -1.49 -6.57
CA PHE A 193 -11.23 -2.14 -6.46
C PHE A 193 -11.04 -3.26 -7.50
N ARG A 194 -10.57 -2.89 -8.69
CA ARG A 194 -10.03 -3.82 -9.67
C ARG A 194 -8.54 -3.63 -9.49
N ILE A 195 -7.93 -4.56 -8.74
CA ILE A 195 -6.49 -4.65 -8.60
C ILE A 195 -5.96 -4.93 -10.01
N LYS A 196 -5.67 -3.87 -10.77
CA LYS A 196 -5.08 -3.99 -12.09
C LYS A 196 -3.64 -4.44 -11.86
N ASN A 197 -3.37 -5.67 -12.25
CA ASN A 197 -2.02 -6.21 -12.42
C ASN A 197 -1.20 -5.27 -13.31
N LYS A 198 -0.45 -4.33 -12.72
CA LYS A 198 0.72 -3.79 -13.39
C LYS A 198 1.81 -4.85 -13.23
N LYS A 199 1.89 -5.75 -14.21
CA LYS A 199 3.10 -6.53 -14.47
C LYS A 199 4.19 -5.52 -14.82
N TYR A 200 5.10 -5.26 -13.89
CA TYR A 200 6.39 -4.70 -14.23
C TYR A 200 7.28 -5.89 -14.58
N LEU A 201 7.35 -6.20 -15.88
CA LEU A 201 8.55 -6.73 -16.50
C LEU A 201 9.39 -5.53 -16.94
#